data_AF-N9UTD5-F1
#
_entry.id   AF-N9UTD5-F1
#
_cell.length_a   1.000
_cell.length_b   1.000
_cell.length_c   1.000
_cell.angle_alpha   90.00
_cell.angle_beta   90.00
_cell.angle_gamma   90.00
#
_symmetry.space_group_name_H-M   'P 1'
#
loop_
_entity.id
_entity.type
_entity.pdbx_description
1 polymer ?
#
loop_
_entity_poly.entity_id
_entity_poly.type
_entity_poly.pdbx_seq_one_letter_code
_entity_poly.pdbx_strand_id
1 'polypeptide(L)'
;METQTSLDSLINQCLIADTLNFFSLFHQICFQVNQRHFETIHEQALLYNKLFDVFPLLLKQTLSLLTSNSGQGIPDILISTLRLIRTFPFNSIVSDITSDLLHEIVQYYLSQVDSLHQLNVITQLLIPFYSPNFNQQIALLYFKKYIPQLPHLIISTSLIPQFVDFQEICHSNKLLANYCVSKIIELFKFDKNTNSKVFLISLMNSMKNLCIIDGSLQLCKMCFEIAFQSIHIVLLSDFLQFLQQENLPDNCFHSEQWDLISLSSPSFIPLPPEYIGKIPIQIIKTIAQHYGEQLLIEYENGLASKLLHCGLDELQALNHVYQFLQKNVFGEDCPGQVMFNDVQKSLAEMKKTKTFNTLIISPAYWPELNSIKYTDLEEIKEKKKEVIRNYKSNHPKQILTFQQAGVVKLNYTNLKGVVTYHVVTPLQATVLITITKEENGILLNELEHKLGLNETMTSNIVMYWLEQRVISASDYMGSILLHKE
;
A
#
# COMPACT_ATOMS: atom_id res chain seq x y z
N MET A 1 -24.59 54.23 -43.98
CA MET A 1 -23.73 55.04 -43.07
C MET A 1 -23.91 54.45 -41.69
N GLU A 2 -23.12 53.45 -41.33
CA GLU A 2 -23.11 52.89 -39.97
C GLU A 2 -21.84 53.37 -39.27
N THR A 3 -22.04 53.73 -38.00
CA THR A 3 -21.16 54.49 -37.12
C THR A 3 -19.75 53.91 -37.01
N GLN A 4 -18.77 54.65 -37.54
CA GLN A 4 -17.36 54.40 -37.26
C GLN A 4 -17.07 54.89 -35.84
N THR A 5 -17.32 54.05 -34.84
CA THR A 5 -16.95 54.32 -33.44
C THR A 5 -15.45 54.57 -33.40
N SER A 6 -15.01 55.72 -32.87
CA SER A 6 -13.59 56.06 -32.85
C SER A 6 -12.82 55.03 -32.01
N LEU A 7 -11.59 54.70 -32.40
CA LEU A 7 -10.71 53.77 -31.68
C LEU A 7 -10.62 54.12 -30.19
N ASP A 8 -10.57 55.42 -29.86
CA ASP A 8 -10.54 55.93 -28.49
C ASP A 8 -11.83 55.61 -27.72
N SER A 9 -12.99 55.66 -28.37
CA SER A 9 -14.26 55.25 -27.76
C SER A 9 -14.30 53.75 -27.48
N LEU A 10 -13.77 52.92 -28.39
CA LEU A 10 -13.71 51.47 -28.19
C LEU A 10 -12.77 51.10 -27.05
N ILE A 11 -11.60 51.75 -26.96
CA ILE A 11 -10.65 51.56 -25.86
C ILE A 11 -11.30 51.91 -24.52
N ASN A 12 -11.94 53.09 -24.42
CA ASN A 12 -12.61 53.50 -23.18
C ASN A 12 -13.73 52.54 -22.75
N GLN A 13 -14.51 52.02 -23.69
CA GLN A 13 -15.52 51.00 -23.41
C GLN A 13 -14.89 49.68 -22.97
N CYS A 14 -13.78 49.28 -23.60
CA CYS A 14 -13.05 48.06 -23.26
C CYS A 14 -12.45 48.11 -21.84
N LEU A 15 -11.99 49.28 -21.38
CA LEU A 15 -11.39 49.45 -20.04
C LEU A 15 -12.38 49.22 -18.89
N ILE A 16 -13.69 49.44 -19.12
CA ILE A 16 -14.75 49.30 -18.12
C ILE A 16 -15.65 48.08 -18.35
N ALA A 17 -15.37 47.28 -19.38
CA ALA A 17 -16.20 46.15 -19.77
C ALA A 17 -16.10 44.97 -18.78
N ASP A 18 -17.22 44.25 -18.63
CA ASP A 18 -17.21 42.91 -18.03
C ASP A 18 -16.52 41.88 -18.94
N THR A 19 -16.28 40.67 -18.42
CA THR A 19 -15.52 39.64 -19.15
C THR A 19 -16.13 39.26 -20.49
N LEU A 20 -17.46 39.16 -20.59
CA LEU A 20 -18.14 38.75 -21.82
C LEU A 20 -18.05 39.82 -22.90
N ASN A 21 -18.25 41.09 -22.53
CA ASN A 21 -18.20 42.21 -23.47
C ASN A 21 -16.76 42.62 -23.80
N PHE A 22 -15.82 42.41 -22.89
CA PHE A 22 -14.41 42.76 -23.06
C PHE A 22 -13.82 42.16 -24.33
N PHE A 23 -13.94 40.85 -24.54
CA PHE A 23 -13.32 40.18 -25.69
C PHE A 23 -13.94 40.62 -27.02
N SER A 24 -15.25 40.87 -27.05
CA SER A 24 -15.92 41.41 -28.24
C SER A 24 -15.39 42.81 -28.58
N LEU A 25 -15.28 43.70 -27.59
CA LEU A 25 -14.74 45.05 -27.77
C LEU A 25 -13.25 45.02 -28.16
N PHE A 26 -12.47 44.12 -27.55
CA PHE A 26 -11.07 43.93 -27.87
C PHE A 26 -10.86 43.44 -29.31
N HIS A 27 -11.70 42.51 -29.79
CA HIS A 27 -11.66 42.07 -31.20
C HIS A 27 -11.96 43.22 -32.17
N GLN A 28 -12.92 44.09 -31.83
CA GLN A 28 -13.22 45.29 -32.62
C GLN A 28 -12.04 46.27 -32.63
N ILE A 29 -11.34 46.44 -31.51
CA ILE A 29 -10.09 47.22 -31.43
C ILE A 29 -9.03 46.62 -32.36
N CYS A 30 -8.77 45.32 -32.28
CA CYS A 30 -7.80 44.64 -33.16
C CYS A 30 -8.16 44.83 -34.64
N PHE A 31 -9.44 44.69 -35.00
CA PHE A 31 -9.91 44.88 -36.38
C PHE A 31 -9.70 46.32 -36.87
N GLN A 32 -10.07 47.32 -36.06
CA GLN A 32 -9.86 48.75 -36.38
C GLN A 32 -8.38 49.10 -36.54
N VAL A 33 -7.52 48.46 -35.75
CA VAL A 33 -6.07 48.66 -35.85
C VAL A 33 -5.52 47.99 -37.11
N ASN A 34 -5.95 46.78 -37.44
CA ASN A 34 -5.50 46.08 -38.66
C ASN A 34 -5.97 46.79 -39.95
N GLN A 35 -7.08 47.54 -39.91
CA GLN A 35 -7.55 48.36 -41.04
C GLN A 35 -6.73 49.65 -41.27
N ARG A 36 -5.87 50.03 -40.32
CA ARG A 36 -5.05 51.25 -40.39
C ARG A 36 -3.59 50.90 -40.65
N HIS A 37 -2.92 51.66 -41.51
CA HIS A 37 -1.48 51.53 -41.72
C HIS A 37 -0.71 52.41 -40.74
N PHE A 38 0.15 51.78 -39.92
CA PHE A 38 1.03 52.44 -38.94
C PHE A 38 2.48 52.24 -39.41
N GLU A 39 2.92 53.09 -40.34
CA GLU A 39 4.21 52.92 -41.03
C GLU A 39 5.39 53.45 -40.20
N THR A 40 5.15 54.42 -39.32
CA THR A 40 6.24 55.04 -38.53
C THR A 40 6.32 54.50 -37.10
N ILE A 41 7.54 54.44 -36.56
CA ILE A 41 7.79 54.07 -35.14
C ILE A 41 7.02 54.99 -34.18
N HIS A 42 6.85 56.26 -34.54
CA HIS A 42 6.11 57.23 -33.73
C HIS A 42 4.62 56.90 -33.63
N GLU A 43 3.98 56.56 -34.76
CA GLU A 43 2.56 56.17 -34.80
C GLU A 43 2.31 54.85 -34.04
N GLN A 44 3.23 53.91 -34.14
CA GLN A 44 3.18 52.65 -33.39
C GLN A 44 3.32 52.87 -31.88
N ALA A 45 4.20 53.79 -31.45
CA ALA A 45 4.37 54.15 -30.04
C ALA A 45 3.13 54.86 -29.47
N LEU A 46 2.49 55.75 -30.24
CA LEU A 46 1.24 56.39 -29.84
C LEU A 46 0.10 55.39 -29.69
N LEU A 47 -0.02 54.44 -30.62
CA LEU A 47 -1.00 53.36 -30.53
C LEU A 47 -0.75 52.47 -29.32
N TYR A 48 0.51 52.11 -29.07
CA TYR A 48 0.89 51.32 -27.90
C TYR A 48 0.50 52.02 -26.60
N ASN A 49 0.82 53.31 -26.45
CA ASN A 49 0.45 54.07 -25.25
C ASN A 49 -1.06 54.10 -25.00
N LYS A 50 -1.87 54.11 -26.08
CA LYS A 50 -3.33 54.03 -25.96
C LYS A 50 -3.83 52.64 -25.53
N LEU A 51 -3.13 51.58 -25.91
CA LEU A 51 -3.49 50.20 -25.58
C LEU A 51 -2.81 49.68 -24.31
N PHE A 52 -1.90 50.46 -23.72
CA PHE A 52 -1.08 50.06 -22.58
C PHE A 52 -1.91 49.50 -21.42
N ASP A 53 -2.99 50.19 -21.06
CA ASP A 53 -3.88 49.78 -19.96
C ASP A 53 -4.80 48.60 -20.33
N VAL A 54 -4.98 48.33 -21.63
CA VAL A 54 -5.84 47.23 -22.13
C VAL A 54 -5.13 45.88 -22.00
N PHE A 55 -3.81 45.81 -22.15
CA PHE A 55 -3.09 44.53 -22.11
C PHE A 55 -3.09 43.85 -20.72
N PRO A 56 -2.87 44.55 -19.60
CA PRO A 56 -3.05 43.96 -18.27
C PRO A 56 -4.48 43.49 -18.02
N LEU A 57 -5.48 44.23 -18.53
CA LEU A 57 -6.88 43.84 -18.43
C LEU A 57 -7.17 42.57 -19.25
N LEU A 58 -6.58 42.44 -20.44
CA LEU A 58 -6.71 41.25 -21.26
C LEU A 58 -6.24 39.98 -20.51
N LEU A 59 -5.13 40.06 -19.77
CA LEU A 59 -4.65 38.97 -18.93
C LEU A 59 -5.67 38.62 -17.83
N LYS A 60 -6.15 39.63 -17.11
CA LYS A 60 -7.16 39.48 -16.04
C LYS A 60 -8.48 38.88 -16.55
N GLN A 61 -8.94 39.33 -17.70
CA GLN A 61 -10.20 38.87 -18.31
C GLN A 61 -10.05 37.46 -18.88
N THR A 62 -8.85 37.07 -19.33
CA THR A 62 -8.54 35.70 -19.74
C THR A 62 -8.72 34.72 -18.58
N LEU A 63 -8.15 35.02 -17.40
CA LEU A 63 -8.34 34.19 -16.20
C LEU A 63 -9.80 34.13 -15.76
N SER A 64 -10.51 35.25 -15.82
CA SER A 64 -11.93 35.33 -15.47
C SER A 64 -12.78 34.46 -16.41
N LEU A 65 -12.49 34.50 -17.71
CA LEU A 65 -13.17 33.69 -18.72
C LEU A 65 -12.90 32.20 -18.56
N LEU A 66 -11.64 31.81 -18.32
CA LEU A 66 -11.26 30.42 -18.07
C LEU A 66 -12.01 29.88 -16.85
N THR A 67 -12.03 30.65 -15.76
CA THR A 67 -12.73 30.26 -14.52
C THR A 67 -14.25 30.11 -14.73
N SER A 68 -14.86 30.98 -15.54
CA SER A 68 -16.29 30.91 -15.86
C SER A 68 -16.66 29.70 -16.75
N ASN A 69 -15.71 29.17 -17.52
CA ASN A 69 -15.88 28.01 -18.40
C ASN A 69 -15.20 26.75 -17.84
N SER A 70 -15.17 26.60 -16.51
CA SER A 70 -14.50 25.49 -15.85
C SER A 70 -14.98 24.13 -16.39
N GLY A 71 -14.03 23.25 -16.72
CA GLY A 71 -14.29 21.91 -17.26
C GLY A 71 -14.53 21.84 -18.78
N GLN A 72 -14.53 22.98 -19.50
CA GLN A 72 -14.53 23.00 -20.97
C GLN A 72 -13.10 23.22 -21.51
N GLY A 73 -12.85 22.86 -22.77
CA GLY A 73 -11.58 23.15 -23.45
C GLY A 73 -11.35 24.65 -23.64
N ILE A 74 -10.21 25.04 -24.23
CA ILE A 74 -9.86 26.45 -24.44
C ILE A 74 -10.97 27.16 -25.24
N PRO A 75 -11.61 28.22 -24.70
CA PRO A 75 -12.65 28.96 -25.40
C PRO A 75 -12.17 29.49 -26.77
N ASP A 76 -12.98 29.30 -27.82
CA ASP A 76 -12.66 29.75 -29.19
C ASP A 76 -12.35 31.25 -29.28
N ILE A 77 -12.97 32.05 -28.40
CA ILE A 77 -12.73 33.48 -28.33
C ILE A 77 -11.30 33.81 -27.91
N LEU A 78 -10.65 32.98 -27.07
CA LEU A 78 -9.24 33.14 -26.70
C LEU A 78 -8.31 32.79 -27.85
N ILE A 79 -8.60 31.70 -28.58
CA ILE A 79 -7.84 31.32 -29.78
C ILE A 79 -7.92 32.43 -30.82
N SER A 80 -9.11 33.00 -31.02
CA SER A 80 -9.32 34.13 -31.93
C SER A 80 -8.57 35.38 -31.47
N THR A 81 -8.59 35.67 -30.16
CA THR A 81 -7.84 36.78 -29.55
C THR A 81 -6.33 36.67 -29.80
N LEU A 82 -5.75 35.47 -29.59
CA LEU A 82 -4.32 35.22 -29.85
C LEU A 82 -3.95 35.41 -31.32
N ARG A 83 -4.83 35.06 -32.26
CA ARG A 83 -4.61 35.31 -33.70
C ARG A 83 -4.63 36.80 -34.01
N LEU A 84 -5.57 37.54 -33.43
CA LEU A 84 -5.74 38.97 -33.70
C LEU A 84 -4.61 39.81 -33.11
N ILE A 85 -4.10 39.48 -31.92
CA ILE A 85 -2.98 40.21 -31.30
C ILE A 85 -1.72 40.17 -32.17
N ARG A 86 -1.48 39.07 -32.89
CA ARG A 86 -0.36 38.93 -33.82
C ARG A 86 -0.40 39.87 -35.03
N THR A 87 -1.53 40.52 -35.27
CA THR A 87 -1.69 41.49 -36.36
C THR A 87 -1.27 42.91 -35.98
N PHE A 88 -0.94 43.16 -34.71
CA PHE A 88 -0.45 44.47 -34.28
C PHE A 88 0.96 44.77 -34.83
N PRO A 89 1.27 46.05 -35.12
CA PRO A 89 2.51 46.44 -35.79
C PRO A 89 3.77 46.42 -34.90
N PHE A 90 3.64 46.21 -33.58
CA PHE A 90 4.74 46.23 -32.60
C PHE A 90 5.19 44.82 -32.16
N ASN A 91 5.92 44.13 -33.04
CA ASN A 91 6.24 42.69 -32.94
C ASN A 91 6.86 42.22 -31.60
N SER A 92 7.77 42.97 -30.98
CA SER A 92 8.41 42.56 -29.72
C SER A 92 7.39 42.51 -28.57
N ILE A 93 6.61 43.58 -28.41
CA ILE A 93 5.58 43.72 -27.38
C ILE A 93 4.46 42.69 -27.59
N VAL A 94 4.05 42.48 -28.84
CA VAL A 94 3.08 41.43 -29.21
C VAL A 94 3.57 40.05 -28.80
N SER A 95 4.85 39.76 -28.99
CA SER A 95 5.46 38.50 -28.57
C SER A 95 5.39 38.32 -27.06
N ASP A 96 5.69 39.37 -26.29
CA ASP A 96 5.64 39.34 -24.82
C ASP A 96 4.22 39.09 -24.32
N ILE A 97 3.24 39.87 -24.79
CA ILE A 97 1.82 39.72 -24.40
C ILE A 97 1.30 38.33 -24.79
N THR A 98 1.64 37.85 -25.99
CA THR A 98 1.23 36.52 -26.43
C THR A 98 1.84 35.44 -25.53
N SER A 99 3.11 35.58 -25.17
CA SER A 99 3.79 34.65 -24.25
C SER A 99 3.11 34.63 -22.88
N ASP A 100 2.78 35.80 -22.31
CA ASP A 100 2.12 35.90 -21.01
C ASP A 100 0.72 35.27 -21.01
N LEU A 101 -0.08 35.54 -22.05
CA LEU A 101 -1.42 34.94 -22.19
C LEU A 101 -1.35 33.42 -22.33
N LEU A 102 -0.43 32.93 -23.16
CA LEU A 102 -0.24 31.50 -23.33
C LEU A 102 0.21 30.84 -22.04
N HIS A 103 1.12 31.49 -21.29
CA HIS A 103 1.55 31.02 -19.98
C HIS A 103 0.37 30.89 -19.00
N GLU A 104 -0.47 31.91 -18.87
CA GLU A 104 -1.65 31.88 -18.00
C GLU A 104 -2.65 30.80 -18.39
N ILE A 105 -2.93 30.64 -19.68
CA ILE A 105 -3.84 29.58 -20.18
C ILE A 105 -3.28 28.20 -19.80
N VAL A 106 -1.99 27.96 -20.04
CA VAL A 106 -1.34 26.69 -19.73
C VAL A 106 -1.31 26.45 -18.21
N GLN A 107 -0.99 27.46 -17.39
CA GLN A 107 -0.99 27.34 -15.92
C GLN A 107 -2.38 27.02 -15.38
N TYR A 108 -3.43 27.66 -15.91
CA TYR A 108 -4.81 27.37 -15.54
C TYR A 108 -5.13 25.89 -15.77
N TYR A 109 -4.93 25.37 -16.99
CA TYR A 109 -5.26 23.97 -17.28
C TYR A 109 -4.32 22.98 -16.58
N LEU A 110 -3.05 23.34 -16.37
CA LEU A 110 -2.12 22.55 -15.58
C LEU A 110 -2.64 22.31 -14.15
N SER A 111 -3.37 23.27 -13.57
CA SER A 111 -4.01 23.10 -12.26
C SER A 111 -5.22 22.15 -12.27
N GLN A 112 -5.85 21.93 -13.43
CA GLN A 112 -7.11 21.20 -13.58
C GLN A 112 -6.95 19.76 -14.07
N VAL A 113 -5.78 19.41 -14.64
CA VAL A 113 -5.52 18.09 -15.22
C VAL A 113 -4.69 17.20 -14.31
N ASP A 114 -4.96 15.90 -14.43
CA ASP A 114 -4.28 14.83 -13.68
C ASP A 114 -3.28 14.02 -14.53
N SER A 115 -3.24 14.24 -15.85
CA SER A 115 -2.28 13.59 -16.75
C SER A 115 -1.70 14.52 -17.81
N LEU A 116 -0.49 14.21 -18.26
CA LEU A 116 0.17 14.92 -19.36
C LEU A 116 -0.63 14.78 -20.67
N HIS A 117 -1.25 13.62 -20.88
CA HIS A 117 -2.10 13.39 -22.05
C HIS A 117 -3.28 14.37 -22.11
N GLN A 118 -4.00 14.56 -20.99
CA GLN A 118 -5.10 15.54 -20.92
C GLN A 118 -4.61 16.96 -21.22
N LEU A 119 -3.45 17.33 -20.65
CA LEU A 119 -2.85 18.65 -20.90
C LEU A 119 -2.51 18.85 -22.38
N ASN A 120 -1.91 17.85 -23.03
CA ASN A 120 -1.55 17.89 -24.45
C ASN A 120 -2.79 18.02 -25.34
N VAL A 121 -3.87 17.29 -25.04
CA VAL A 121 -5.14 17.39 -25.78
C VAL A 121 -5.72 18.81 -25.68
N ILE A 122 -5.78 19.37 -24.46
CA ILE A 122 -6.34 20.71 -24.26
C ILE A 122 -5.49 21.79 -24.94
N THR A 123 -4.16 21.69 -24.82
CA THR A 123 -3.22 22.69 -25.33
C THR A 123 -2.89 22.53 -26.82
N GLN A 124 -3.41 21.50 -27.50
CA GLN A 124 -3.16 21.26 -28.92
C GLN A 124 -3.53 22.46 -29.81
N LEU A 125 -4.61 23.19 -29.45
CA LEU A 125 -5.04 24.40 -30.14
C LEU A 125 -4.05 25.57 -30.03
N LEU A 126 -3.13 25.51 -29.05
CA LEU A 126 -2.11 26.52 -28.81
C LEU A 126 -0.83 26.28 -29.63
N ILE A 127 -0.64 25.10 -30.24
CA ILE A 127 0.57 24.75 -31.02
C ILE A 127 0.95 25.82 -32.06
N PRO A 128 0.03 26.39 -32.86
CA PRO A 128 0.37 27.43 -33.84
C PRO A 128 0.94 28.70 -33.22
N PHE A 129 0.79 28.87 -31.90
CA PHE A 129 1.22 30.06 -31.18
C PHE A 129 2.59 29.94 -30.51
N TYR A 130 3.15 28.74 -30.44
CA TYR A 130 4.42 28.48 -29.77
C TYR A 130 5.58 28.15 -30.72
N SER A 131 6.78 28.11 -30.15
CA SER A 131 8.00 27.65 -30.83
C SER A 131 7.93 26.14 -31.17
N PRO A 132 8.81 25.63 -32.05
CA PRO A 132 8.83 24.21 -32.45
C PRO A 132 8.93 23.21 -31.28
N ASN A 133 9.36 23.66 -30.10
CA ASN A 133 9.56 22.85 -28.90
C ASN A 133 8.39 22.93 -27.91
N PHE A 134 7.22 23.38 -28.33
CA PHE A 134 6.08 23.61 -27.42
C PHE A 134 5.71 22.39 -26.57
N ASN A 135 5.58 21.22 -27.19
CA ASN A 135 5.21 19.99 -26.48
C ASN A 135 6.24 19.63 -25.39
N GLN A 136 7.53 19.89 -25.65
CA GLN A 136 8.57 19.71 -24.64
C GLN A 136 8.41 20.72 -23.49
N GLN A 137 8.07 21.98 -23.79
CA GLN A 137 7.83 23.00 -22.77
C GLN A 137 6.61 22.68 -21.89
N ILE A 138 5.52 22.17 -22.47
CA ILE A 138 4.34 21.71 -21.75
C ILE A 138 4.68 20.55 -20.82
N ALA A 139 5.41 19.56 -21.33
CA ALA A 139 5.88 18.44 -20.53
C ALA A 139 6.76 18.91 -19.36
N LEU A 140 7.67 19.86 -19.58
CA LEU A 140 8.48 20.46 -18.52
C LEU A 140 7.66 21.22 -17.47
N LEU A 141 6.62 21.97 -17.88
CA LEU A 141 5.73 22.69 -16.97
C LEU A 141 4.89 21.72 -16.13
N TYR A 142 4.34 20.68 -16.76
CA TYR A 142 3.65 19.59 -16.09
C TYR A 142 4.56 18.95 -15.04
N PHE A 143 5.79 18.65 -15.41
CA PHE A 143 6.78 18.08 -14.50
C PHE A 143 7.10 18.98 -13.30
N LYS A 144 7.24 20.30 -13.53
CA LYS A 144 7.50 21.28 -12.46
C LYS A 144 6.41 21.32 -11.39
N LYS A 145 5.14 21.03 -11.73
CA LYS A 145 4.04 20.89 -10.76
C LYS A 145 4.29 19.74 -9.77
N TYR A 146 4.85 18.63 -10.24
CA TYR A 146 4.97 17.39 -9.47
C TYR A 146 6.35 17.17 -8.85
N ILE A 147 7.43 17.79 -9.36
CA ILE A 147 8.77 17.71 -8.75
C ILE A 147 8.75 17.96 -7.23
N PRO A 148 8.12 19.03 -6.70
CA PRO A 148 8.12 19.30 -5.27
C PRO A 148 7.35 18.25 -4.46
N GLN A 149 6.40 17.56 -5.10
CA GLN A 149 5.53 16.56 -4.48
C GLN A 149 6.13 15.15 -4.57
N LEU A 150 7.08 14.93 -5.48
CA LEU A 150 7.70 13.63 -5.77
C LEU A 150 8.10 12.85 -4.51
N PRO A 151 8.67 13.46 -3.44
CA PRO A 151 8.92 12.75 -2.20
C PRO A 151 7.70 12.11 -1.55
N HIS A 152 6.62 12.86 -1.43
CA HIS A 152 5.38 12.39 -0.83
C HIS A 152 4.69 11.35 -1.72
N LEU A 153 4.77 11.55 -3.04
CA LEU A 153 4.20 10.63 -4.02
C LEU A 153 4.88 9.25 -3.96
N ILE A 154 6.22 9.20 -3.86
CA ILE A 154 6.96 7.93 -3.83
C ILE A 154 6.62 7.09 -2.60
N ILE A 155 6.46 7.72 -1.44
CA ILE A 155 6.15 7.01 -0.18
C ILE A 155 4.66 6.65 -0.08
N SER A 156 3.82 7.21 -0.97
CA SER A 156 2.38 7.02 -0.93
C SER A 156 1.98 5.54 -1.04
N THR A 157 0.93 5.18 -0.32
CA THR A 157 0.27 3.87 -0.41
C THR A 157 -0.57 3.71 -1.68
N SER A 158 -0.94 4.82 -2.33
CA SER A 158 -1.68 4.81 -3.59
C SER A 158 -0.71 4.66 -4.77
N LEU A 159 -1.08 3.83 -5.75
CA LEU A 159 -0.45 3.87 -7.07
C LEU A 159 -0.76 5.20 -7.75
N ILE A 160 0.26 5.81 -8.34
CA ILE A 160 0.19 7.15 -8.90
C ILE A 160 0.39 7.04 -10.43
N PRO A 161 -0.69 7.15 -11.23
CA PRO A 161 -0.63 7.06 -12.69
C PRO A 161 0.35 8.06 -13.32
N GLN A 162 0.59 9.20 -12.66
CA GLN A 162 1.50 10.26 -13.09
C GLN A 162 2.96 9.81 -13.16
N PHE A 163 3.33 8.65 -12.58
CA PHE A 163 4.67 8.10 -12.74
C PHE A 163 4.97 7.63 -14.17
N VAL A 164 3.94 7.29 -14.97
CA VAL A 164 4.11 6.99 -16.39
C VAL A 164 4.48 8.25 -17.17
N ASP A 165 3.78 9.37 -16.90
CA ASP A 165 4.13 10.67 -17.49
C ASP A 165 5.55 11.10 -17.08
N PHE A 166 5.89 10.89 -15.80
CA PHE A 166 7.22 11.20 -15.26
C PHE A 166 8.32 10.44 -16.00
N GLN A 167 8.10 9.15 -16.25
CA GLN A 167 9.01 8.30 -16.98
C GLN A 167 9.22 8.76 -18.42
N GLU A 168 8.15 9.09 -19.16
CA GLU A 168 8.25 9.60 -20.53
C GLU A 168 9.11 10.87 -20.61
N ILE A 169 8.93 11.77 -19.65
CA ILE A 169 9.67 13.03 -19.57
C ILE A 169 11.14 12.79 -19.21
N CYS A 170 11.42 11.93 -18.22
CA CYS A 170 12.79 11.60 -17.82
C CYS A 170 13.54 10.80 -18.90
N HIS A 171 12.84 9.95 -19.67
CA HIS A 171 13.42 9.24 -20.80
C HIS A 171 13.96 10.19 -21.88
N SER A 172 13.18 11.24 -22.18
CA SER A 172 13.52 12.21 -23.22
C SER A 172 14.48 13.32 -22.76
N ASN A 173 14.67 13.51 -21.45
CA ASN A 173 15.53 14.57 -20.89
C ASN A 173 16.49 14.07 -19.79
N LYS A 174 17.74 13.83 -20.18
CA LYS A 174 18.79 13.32 -19.28
C LYS A 174 19.11 14.23 -18.09
N LEU A 175 19.07 15.55 -18.25
CA LEU A 175 19.36 16.48 -17.15
C LEU A 175 18.27 16.41 -16.07
N LEU A 176 17.00 16.33 -16.48
CA LEU A 176 15.89 16.14 -15.56
C LEU A 176 15.92 14.78 -14.89
N ALA A 177 16.20 13.72 -15.65
CA ALA A 177 16.38 12.38 -15.11
C ALA A 177 17.41 12.39 -13.97
N ASN A 178 18.59 12.97 -14.20
CA ASN A 178 19.64 13.10 -13.17
C ASN A 178 19.19 13.91 -11.96
N TYR A 179 18.49 15.02 -12.17
CA TYR A 179 17.94 15.84 -11.08
C TYR A 179 16.95 15.02 -10.23
N CYS A 180 16.07 14.26 -10.87
CA CYS A 180 15.08 13.42 -10.20
C CYS A 180 15.72 12.30 -9.40
N VAL A 181 16.65 11.56 -10.02
CA VAL A 181 17.44 10.53 -9.31
C VAL A 181 18.08 11.12 -8.06
N SER A 182 18.70 12.31 -8.15
CA SER A 182 19.32 12.95 -6.99
C SER A 182 18.33 13.28 -5.87
N LYS A 183 17.14 13.80 -6.23
CA LYS A 183 16.09 14.17 -5.28
C LYS A 183 15.44 12.96 -4.62
N ILE A 184 15.23 11.89 -5.37
CA ILE A 184 14.64 10.65 -4.88
C ILE A 184 15.61 9.95 -3.92
N ILE A 185 16.89 9.88 -4.27
CA ILE A 185 17.92 9.24 -3.43
C ILE A 185 18.01 9.88 -2.04
N GLU A 186 17.85 11.21 -1.94
CA GLU A 186 17.87 11.93 -0.66
C GLU A 186 16.80 11.44 0.33
N LEU A 187 15.70 10.84 -0.15
CA LEU A 187 14.56 10.40 0.66
C LEU A 187 14.79 9.09 1.39
N PHE A 188 15.68 8.24 0.88
CA PHE A 188 15.95 6.93 1.45
C PHE A 188 17.00 6.97 2.57
N LYS A 189 17.41 8.18 2.97
CA LYS A 189 18.19 8.43 4.18
C LYS A 189 17.26 8.46 5.39
N PHE A 190 16.89 7.28 5.87
CA PHE A 190 15.98 7.16 7.02
C PHE A 190 16.64 7.55 8.34
N ASP A 191 15.85 8.19 9.22
CA ASP A 191 16.24 8.43 10.61
C ASP A 191 16.27 7.11 11.39
N LYS A 192 17.28 6.94 12.25
CA LYS A 192 17.46 5.78 13.14
C LYS A 192 16.31 5.62 14.15
N ASN A 193 15.54 6.68 14.40
CA ASN A 193 14.41 6.64 15.33
C ASN A 193 13.09 6.17 14.68
N THR A 194 13.10 5.81 13.39
CA THR A 194 11.89 5.37 12.68
C THR A 194 11.40 4.05 13.27
N ASN A 195 10.09 3.93 13.50
CA ASN A 195 9.49 2.65 13.92
C ASN A 195 9.63 1.58 12.80
N SER A 196 10.04 0.37 13.18
CA SER A 196 10.22 -0.79 12.29
C SER A 196 9.06 -1.03 11.32
N LYS A 197 7.81 -1.05 11.79
CA LYS A 197 6.63 -1.26 10.92
C LYS A 197 6.45 -0.13 9.92
N VAL A 198 6.60 1.11 10.37
CA VAL A 198 6.47 2.31 9.53
C VAL A 198 7.55 2.33 8.46
N PHE A 199 8.79 1.99 8.84
CA PHE A 199 9.91 1.85 7.92
C PHE A 199 9.62 0.81 6.85
N LEU A 200 9.19 -0.40 7.24
CA LEU A 200 8.94 -1.49 6.30
C LEU A 200 7.81 -1.15 5.31
N ILE A 201 6.71 -0.58 5.79
CA ILE A 201 5.59 -0.15 4.93
C ILE A 201 6.05 0.93 3.96
N SER A 202 6.75 1.96 4.47
CA SER A 202 7.29 3.05 3.65
C SER A 202 8.26 2.53 2.58
N LEU A 203 9.16 1.63 2.96
CA LEU A 203 10.11 1.00 2.05
C LEU A 203 9.37 0.23 0.95
N MET A 204 8.45 -0.67 1.31
CA MET A 204 7.73 -1.50 0.33
C MET A 204 6.92 -0.66 -0.66
N ASN A 205 6.18 0.35 -0.19
CA ASN A 205 5.43 1.26 -1.07
C ASN A 205 6.35 2.05 -1.99
N SER A 206 7.45 2.55 -1.45
CA SER A 206 8.45 3.27 -2.22
C SER A 206 9.04 2.39 -3.33
N MET A 207 9.37 1.13 -3.03
CA MET A 207 9.90 0.19 -4.03
C MET A 207 8.88 -0.09 -5.15
N LYS A 208 7.59 -0.28 -4.82
CA LYS A 208 6.51 -0.43 -5.82
C LYS A 208 6.44 0.77 -6.75
N ASN A 209 6.48 1.97 -6.20
CA ASN A 209 6.35 3.22 -6.94
C ASN A 209 7.59 3.52 -7.80
N LEU A 210 8.80 3.25 -7.27
CA LEU A 210 10.05 3.41 -8.02
C LEU A 210 10.13 2.48 -9.24
N CYS A 211 9.58 1.26 -9.16
CA CYS A 211 9.53 0.36 -10.31
C CYS A 211 8.69 0.91 -11.45
N ILE A 212 7.67 1.72 -11.17
CA ILE A 212 6.82 2.34 -12.19
C ILE A 212 7.56 3.51 -12.84
N ILE A 213 8.26 4.30 -12.02
CA ILE A 213 9.09 5.42 -12.48
C ILE A 213 10.20 4.90 -13.41
N ASP A 214 10.93 3.87 -12.99
CA ASP A 214 12.04 3.28 -13.73
C ASP A 214 11.93 1.75 -13.77
N GLY A 215 11.34 1.25 -14.86
CA GLY A 215 11.16 -0.18 -15.11
C GLY A 215 12.45 -0.96 -15.36
N SER A 216 13.61 -0.29 -15.50
CA SER A 216 14.92 -0.97 -15.50
C SER A 216 15.32 -1.49 -14.11
N LEU A 217 14.58 -1.07 -13.07
CA LEU A 217 14.83 -1.33 -11.65
C LEU A 217 16.14 -0.73 -11.13
N GLN A 218 16.87 0.05 -11.92
CA GLN A 218 18.13 0.68 -11.50
C GLN A 218 17.92 1.65 -10.35
N LEU A 219 16.97 2.59 -10.50
CA LEU A 219 16.63 3.53 -9.44
C LEU A 219 16.11 2.80 -8.19
N CYS A 220 15.27 1.78 -8.38
CA CYS A 220 14.75 0.95 -7.29
C CYS A 220 15.88 0.30 -6.49
N LYS A 221 16.86 -0.30 -7.18
CA LYS A 221 18.02 -0.94 -6.56
C LYS A 221 18.91 0.05 -5.82
N MET A 222 19.26 1.18 -6.42
CA MET A 222 20.07 2.23 -5.77
C MET A 222 19.41 2.75 -4.49
N CYS A 223 18.11 3.04 -4.54
CA CYS A 223 17.36 3.51 -3.37
C CYS A 223 17.23 2.44 -2.29
N PHE A 224 17.00 1.18 -2.68
CA PHE A 224 16.99 0.06 -1.76
C PHE A 224 18.32 -0.12 -1.04
N GLU A 225 19.45 -0.09 -1.76
CA GLU A 225 20.79 -0.23 -1.18
C GLU A 225 21.08 0.83 -0.10
N ILE A 226 20.61 2.07 -0.32
CA ILE A 226 20.74 3.15 0.66
C ILE A 226 19.84 2.88 1.87
N ALA A 227 18.58 2.55 1.65
CA ALA A 227 17.64 2.24 2.73
C ALA A 227 18.09 1.02 3.55
N PHE A 228 18.71 0.04 2.90
CA PHE A 228 19.17 -1.20 3.50
C PHE A 228 20.33 -0.97 4.50
N GLN A 229 21.05 0.16 4.41
CA GLN A 229 22.00 0.57 5.45
C GLN A 229 21.31 0.76 6.82
N SER A 230 20.01 1.06 6.80
CA SER A 230 19.16 1.20 7.98
C SER A 230 18.35 -0.06 8.32
N ILE A 231 18.70 -1.23 7.75
CA ILE A 231 17.92 -2.47 7.94
C ILE A 231 17.87 -2.93 9.40
N HIS A 232 18.86 -2.57 10.21
CA HIS A 232 18.89 -2.83 11.65
C HIS A 232 17.70 -2.23 12.43
N ILE A 233 16.98 -1.29 11.83
CA ILE A 233 15.73 -0.75 12.38
C ILE A 233 14.60 -1.79 12.32
N VAL A 234 14.62 -2.68 11.32
CA VAL A 234 13.55 -3.66 11.09
C VAL A 234 13.67 -4.78 12.12
N LEU A 235 12.62 -4.95 12.92
CA LEU A 235 12.50 -6.06 13.85
C LEU A 235 12.11 -7.32 13.09
N LEU A 236 12.71 -8.46 13.48
CA LEU A 236 12.39 -9.76 12.91
C LEU A 236 10.88 -10.06 12.99
N SER A 237 10.24 -9.74 14.11
CA SER A 237 8.79 -9.93 14.31
C SER A 237 7.93 -9.17 13.29
N ASP A 238 8.33 -7.96 12.93
CA ASP A 238 7.58 -7.12 12.00
C ASP A 238 7.77 -7.58 10.56
N PHE A 239 9.00 -8.02 10.21
CA PHE A 239 9.26 -8.64 8.91
C PHE A 239 8.52 -9.98 8.76
N LEU A 240 8.49 -10.81 9.81
CA LEU A 240 7.67 -12.04 9.83
C LEU A 240 6.19 -11.74 9.62
N GLN A 241 5.65 -10.70 10.29
CA GLN A 241 4.26 -10.28 10.09
C GLN A 241 3.98 -9.88 8.63
N PHE A 242 4.96 -9.24 7.97
CA PHE A 242 4.87 -8.91 6.55
C PHE A 242 4.90 -10.15 5.65
N LEU A 243 5.80 -11.11 5.89
CA LEU A 243 5.90 -12.34 5.09
C LEU A 243 4.64 -13.23 5.19
N GLN A 244 3.92 -13.15 6.30
CA GLN A 244 2.73 -13.95 6.57
C GLN A 244 1.45 -13.38 5.92
N GLN A 245 1.53 -12.32 5.11
CA GLN A 245 0.40 -11.77 4.38
C GLN A 245 -0.03 -12.71 3.25
N GLU A 246 -1.33 -13.04 3.18
CA GLU A 246 -1.87 -14.00 2.20
C GLU A 246 -1.62 -13.61 0.74
N ASN A 247 -1.61 -12.32 0.44
CA ASN A 247 -1.44 -11.79 -0.91
C ASN A 247 0.02 -11.55 -1.30
N LEU A 248 1.00 -11.99 -0.50
CA LEU A 248 2.41 -11.77 -0.80
C LEU A 248 2.83 -12.31 -2.19
N PRO A 249 2.43 -13.53 -2.62
CA PRO A 249 2.79 -14.05 -3.93
C PRO A 249 2.29 -13.19 -5.08
N ASP A 250 1.07 -12.65 -4.97
CA ASP A 250 0.44 -11.81 -5.99
C ASP A 250 1.02 -10.39 -6.03
N ASN A 251 1.62 -9.95 -4.93
CA ASN A 251 2.23 -8.63 -4.77
C ASN A 251 3.71 -8.59 -5.15
N CYS A 252 4.30 -9.69 -5.60
CA CYS A 252 5.71 -9.78 -5.95
C CYS A 252 5.92 -10.18 -7.41
N PHE A 253 7.08 -9.83 -7.97
CA PHE A 253 7.49 -10.30 -9.29
C PHE A 253 8.99 -10.64 -9.34
N HIS A 254 9.33 -11.51 -10.28
CA HIS A 254 10.71 -11.86 -10.60
C HIS A 254 11.23 -10.95 -11.71
N SER A 255 12.44 -10.43 -11.53
CA SER A 255 13.17 -9.77 -12.61
C SER A 255 14.58 -10.32 -12.70
N GLU A 256 14.94 -10.84 -13.88
CA GLU A 256 16.31 -11.24 -14.22
C GLU A 256 17.23 -10.02 -14.37
N GLN A 257 16.65 -8.83 -14.57
CA GLN A 257 17.42 -7.61 -14.79
C GLN A 257 18.08 -7.11 -13.50
N TRP A 258 17.56 -7.44 -12.31
CA TRP A 258 18.06 -6.92 -11.02
C TRP A 258 19.59 -7.11 -10.82
N ASP A 259 20.12 -8.24 -11.29
CA ASP A 259 21.54 -8.58 -11.16
C ASP A 259 22.39 -8.09 -12.35
N LEU A 260 21.76 -7.73 -13.48
CA LEU A 260 22.39 -7.29 -14.72
C LEU A 260 22.50 -5.76 -14.84
N ILE A 261 21.97 -5.00 -13.86
CA ILE A 261 22.00 -3.53 -13.87
C ILE A 261 23.45 -3.05 -13.85
N SER A 262 23.90 -2.49 -14.98
CA SER A 262 25.18 -1.79 -15.11
C SER A 262 25.03 -0.29 -14.83
N LEU A 263 26.12 0.37 -14.42
CA LEU A 263 26.16 1.82 -14.13
C LEU A 263 25.97 2.73 -15.36
N SER A 264 25.62 2.19 -16.53
CA SER A 264 25.52 2.99 -17.76
C SER A 264 24.11 3.56 -17.99
N SER A 265 24.00 4.87 -17.72
CA SER A 265 22.86 5.81 -17.93
C SER A 265 21.44 5.25 -17.72
N PRO A 266 20.68 5.72 -16.70
CA PRO A 266 19.30 5.33 -16.51
C PRO A 266 18.46 5.94 -17.64
N SER A 267 18.22 5.19 -18.70
CA SER A 267 17.05 5.44 -19.53
C SER A 267 15.86 4.92 -18.74
N PHE A 268 15.02 5.83 -18.25
CA PHE A 268 13.76 5.46 -17.62
C PHE A 268 12.94 4.71 -18.68
N ILE A 269 12.69 3.43 -18.46
CA ILE A 269 11.95 2.56 -19.39
C ILE A 269 10.67 2.07 -18.73
N PRO A 270 9.59 1.84 -19.51
CA PRO A 270 8.33 1.36 -18.97
C PRO A 270 8.44 -0.01 -18.33
N LEU A 271 7.81 -0.13 -17.16
CA LEU A 271 7.59 -1.40 -16.49
C LEU A 271 6.46 -2.16 -17.22
N PRO A 272 6.60 -3.47 -17.48
CA PRO A 272 5.52 -4.29 -17.98
C PRO A 272 4.24 -4.15 -17.12
N PRO A 273 3.04 -4.02 -17.74
CA PRO A 273 1.79 -3.79 -17.01
C PRO A 273 1.49 -4.80 -15.91
N GLU A 274 1.87 -6.07 -16.12
CA GLU A 274 1.69 -7.18 -15.18
C GLU A 274 2.49 -7.03 -13.87
N TYR A 275 3.47 -6.12 -13.82
CA TYR A 275 4.31 -5.84 -12.65
C TYR A 275 3.93 -4.54 -11.92
N ILE A 276 3.00 -3.75 -12.47
CA ILE A 276 2.53 -2.52 -11.82
C ILE A 276 1.88 -2.87 -10.47
N GLY A 277 2.31 -2.20 -9.41
CA GLY A 277 1.84 -2.44 -8.04
C GLY A 277 2.53 -3.58 -7.30
N LYS A 278 3.49 -4.25 -7.93
CA LYS A 278 4.24 -5.36 -7.34
C LYS A 278 5.65 -4.93 -6.92
N ILE A 279 6.25 -5.65 -5.98
CA ILE A 279 7.65 -5.47 -5.56
C ILE A 279 8.58 -6.52 -6.18
N PRO A 280 9.82 -6.16 -6.53
CA PRO A 280 10.83 -7.14 -6.92
C PRO A 280 11.13 -8.09 -5.75
N ILE A 281 11.05 -9.40 -6.00
CA ILE A 281 11.28 -10.43 -4.98
C ILE A 281 12.71 -10.38 -4.40
N GLN A 282 13.68 -9.88 -5.16
CA GLN A 282 15.06 -9.69 -4.71
C GLN A 282 15.16 -8.83 -3.44
N ILE A 283 14.26 -7.85 -3.27
CA ILE A 283 14.22 -7.00 -2.09
C ILE A 283 13.90 -7.83 -0.84
N ILE A 284 12.87 -8.69 -0.93
CA ILE A 284 12.50 -9.59 0.17
C ILE A 284 13.63 -10.57 0.46
N LYS A 285 14.24 -11.14 -0.59
CA LYS A 285 15.41 -12.03 -0.46
C LYS A 285 16.54 -11.37 0.31
N THR A 286 16.91 -10.14 -0.04
CA THR A 286 18.02 -9.43 0.61
C THR A 286 17.70 -9.10 2.08
N ILE A 287 16.46 -8.73 2.40
CA ILE A 287 16.04 -8.55 3.81
C ILE A 287 16.06 -9.89 4.56
N ALA A 288 15.60 -10.98 3.93
CA ALA A 288 15.62 -12.29 4.56
C ALA A 288 17.03 -12.78 4.86
N GLN A 289 17.98 -12.57 3.93
CA GLN A 289 19.38 -12.89 4.11
C GLN A 289 20.02 -12.16 5.31
N HIS A 290 19.52 -10.98 5.68
CA HIS A 290 19.99 -10.26 6.87
C HIS A 290 19.74 -11.04 8.16
N TYR A 291 18.59 -11.71 8.27
CA TYR A 291 18.23 -12.50 9.46
C TYR A 291 18.74 -13.95 9.39
N GLY A 292 19.08 -14.44 8.20
CA GLY A 292 19.59 -15.80 8.00
C GLY A 292 18.60 -16.87 8.47
N GLU A 293 19.13 -17.95 9.05
CA GLU A 293 18.36 -19.12 9.49
C GLU A 293 17.32 -18.79 10.57
N GLN A 294 17.56 -17.76 11.39
CA GLN A 294 16.63 -17.36 12.45
C GLN A 294 15.25 -17.01 11.90
N LEU A 295 15.18 -16.44 10.69
CA LEU A 295 13.92 -16.12 10.03
C LEU A 295 13.09 -17.38 9.75
N LEU A 296 13.74 -18.45 9.25
CA LEU A 296 13.06 -19.71 8.94
C LEU A 296 12.53 -20.34 10.24
N ILE A 297 13.37 -20.42 11.27
CA ILE A 297 13.00 -21.00 12.57
C ILE A 297 11.77 -20.28 13.16
N GLU A 298 11.80 -18.95 13.22
CA GLU A 298 10.68 -18.18 13.77
C GLU A 298 9.43 -18.22 12.88
N TYR A 299 9.61 -18.26 11.56
CA TYR A 299 8.50 -18.43 10.63
C TYR A 299 7.82 -19.80 10.84
N GLU A 300 8.60 -20.87 10.95
CA GLU A 300 8.09 -22.23 11.16
C GLU A 300 7.46 -22.41 12.55
N ASN A 301 8.00 -21.77 13.58
CA ASN A 301 7.35 -21.68 14.90
C ASN A 301 5.96 -21.04 14.83
N GLY A 302 5.85 -19.89 14.16
CA GLY A 302 4.57 -19.21 13.95
C GLY A 302 3.62 -20.02 13.06
N LEU A 303 4.14 -20.68 12.03
CA LEU A 303 3.38 -21.53 11.11
C LEU A 303 2.79 -22.73 11.84
N ALA A 304 3.57 -23.44 12.67
CA ALA A 304 3.10 -24.60 13.42
C ALA A 304 1.88 -24.25 14.28
N SER A 305 1.93 -23.12 14.98
CA SER A 305 0.79 -22.63 15.78
C SER A 305 -0.47 -22.41 14.94
N LYS A 306 -0.34 -21.80 13.75
CA LYS A 306 -1.47 -21.62 12.82
C LYS A 306 -2.00 -22.96 12.31
N LEU A 307 -1.10 -23.88 11.96
CA LEU A 307 -1.45 -25.19 11.40
C LEU A 307 -2.19 -26.10 12.39
N LEU A 308 -1.93 -25.98 13.69
CA LEU A 308 -2.64 -26.75 14.73
C LEU A 308 -4.15 -26.49 14.77
N HIS A 309 -4.60 -25.35 14.23
CA HIS A 309 -5.99 -24.92 14.31
C HIS A 309 -6.63 -24.66 12.95
N CYS A 310 -5.89 -24.86 11.85
CA CYS A 310 -6.34 -24.47 10.53
C CYS A 310 -7.41 -25.40 9.93
N GLY A 311 -8.36 -24.79 9.22
CA GLY A 311 -9.29 -25.49 8.34
C GLY A 311 -8.67 -25.85 6.98
N LEU A 312 -9.44 -26.51 6.11
CA LEU A 312 -8.95 -26.87 4.76
C LEU A 312 -8.66 -25.66 3.88
N ASP A 313 -9.51 -24.63 3.91
CA ASP A 313 -9.36 -23.44 3.07
C ASP A 313 -8.16 -22.60 3.53
N GLU A 314 -8.03 -22.42 4.85
CA GLU A 314 -6.88 -21.75 5.48
C GLU A 314 -5.57 -22.50 5.21
N LEU A 315 -5.59 -23.85 5.25
CA LEU A 315 -4.43 -24.67 4.92
C LEU A 315 -3.93 -24.42 3.49
N GLN A 316 -4.83 -24.30 2.53
CA GLN A 316 -4.48 -24.03 1.13
C GLN A 316 -3.85 -22.64 0.97
N ALA A 317 -4.43 -21.61 1.60
CA ALA A 317 -3.90 -20.26 1.59
C ALA A 317 -2.50 -20.19 2.21
N LEU A 318 -2.32 -20.78 3.40
CA LEU A 318 -1.02 -20.84 4.08
C LEU A 318 0.02 -21.62 3.26
N ASN A 319 -0.36 -22.73 2.62
CA ASN A 319 0.55 -23.53 1.82
C ASN A 319 0.99 -22.78 0.55
N HIS A 320 0.09 -22.03 -0.08
CA HIS A 320 0.42 -21.20 -1.24
C HIS A 320 1.50 -20.15 -0.90
N VAL A 321 1.33 -19.44 0.22
CA VAL A 321 2.33 -18.49 0.71
C VAL A 321 3.64 -19.20 1.07
N TYR A 322 3.57 -20.34 1.76
CA TYR A 322 4.78 -21.08 2.14
C TYR A 322 5.56 -21.58 0.92
N GLN A 323 4.90 -22.15 -0.09
CA GLN A 323 5.56 -22.60 -1.32
C GLN A 323 6.25 -21.46 -2.07
N PHE A 324 5.61 -20.29 -2.10
CA PHE A 324 6.23 -19.08 -2.63
C PHE A 324 7.49 -18.69 -1.84
N LEU A 325 7.42 -18.67 -0.52
CA LEU A 325 8.56 -18.33 0.34
C LEU A 325 9.66 -19.40 0.30
N GLN A 326 9.32 -20.68 0.21
CA GLN A 326 10.28 -21.77 0.06
C GLN A 326 11.08 -21.59 -1.22
N LYS A 327 10.40 -21.45 -2.36
CA LYS A 327 11.04 -21.25 -3.67
C LYS A 327 11.88 -19.99 -3.74
N ASN A 328 11.43 -18.92 -3.09
CA ASN A 328 11.95 -17.57 -3.33
C ASN A 328 12.70 -16.95 -2.17
N VAL A 329 12.71 -17.51 -0.97
CA VAL A 329 13.28 -16.87 0.21
C VAL A 329 14.10 -17.87 1.03
N PHE A 330 13.51 -19.01 1.39
CA PHE A 330 14.12 -19.95 2.31
C PHE A 330 15.02 -21.00 1.63
N GLY A 331 14.73 -21.37 0.38
CA GLY A 331 15.40 -22.46 -0.34
C GLY A 331 14.61 -23.78 -0.30
N GLU A 332 15.16 -24.83 -0.90
CA GLU A 332 14.45 -26.13 -1.03
C GLU A 332 14.45 -26.94 0.27
N ASP A 333 15.49 -26.82 1.10
CA ASP A 333 15.67 -27.58 2.34
C ASP A 333 14.90 -26.96 3.53
N CYS A 334 13.57 -26.93 3.44
CA CYS A 334 12.71 -26.43 4.53
C CYS A 334 11.75 -27.53 5.04
N PRO A 335 11.77 -27.87 6.34
CA PRO A 335 10.98 -28.96 6.89
C PRO A 335 9.48 -28.69 6.92
N GLY A 336 9.05 -27.42 6.86
CA GLY A 336 7.65 -27.03 7.00
C GLY A 336 6.67 -27.63 5.99
N GLN A 337 7.08 -28.07 4.79
CA GLN A 337 6.19 -28.79 3.87
C GLN A 337 5.67 -30.10 4.47
N VAL A 338 6.44 -30.74 5.37
CA VAL A 338 6.00 -31.92 6.12
C VAL A 338 4.86 -31.57 7.07
N MET A 339 4.91 -30.41 7.74
CA MET A 339 3.84 -29.93 8.61
C MET A 339 2.52 -29.78 7.85
N PHE A 340 2.55 -29.21 6.64
CA PHE A 340 1.36 -29.12 5.78
C PHE A 340 0.80 -30.50 5.41
N ASN A 341 1.68 -31.44 5.04
CA ASN A 341 1.28 -32.80 4.67
C ASN A 341 0.64 -33.56 5.84
N ASP A 342 1.19 -33.40 7.04
CA ASP A 342 0.66 -33.97 8.28
C ASP A 342 -0.77 -33.47 8.55
N VAL A 343 -0.98 -32.15 8.44
CA VAL A 343 -2.30 -31.54 8.63
C VAL A 343 -3.29 -31.99 7.54
N GLN A 344 -2.88 -31.99 6.27
CA GLN A 344 -3.73 -32.41 5.17
C GLN A 344 -4.20 -33.86 5.32
N LYS A 345 -3.27 -34.77 5.65
CA LYS A 345 -3.60 -36.19 5.91
C LYS A 345 -4.54 -36.34 7.09
N SER A 346 -4.28 -35.60 8.16
CA SER A 346 -5.12 -35.61 9.36
C SER A 346 -6.55 -35.13 9.04
N LEU A 347 -6.70 -34.00 8.35
CA LEU A 347 -8.02 -33.48 7.94
C LEU A 347 -8.78 -34.44 7.02
N ALA A 348 -8.07 -35.13 6.10
CA ALA A 348 -8.68 -36.15 5.25
C ALA A 348 -9.19 -37.35 6.06
N GLU A 349 -8.47 -37.74 7.12
CA GLU A 349 -8.86 -38.84 8.00
C GLU A 349 -10.01 -38.46 8.95
N MET A 350 -10.00 -37.22 9.46
CA MET A 350 -11.11 -36.68 10.27
C MET A 350 -12.44 -36.68 9.50
N LYS A 351 -12.41 -36.41 8.18
CA LYS A 351 -13.62 -36.51 7.34
C LYS A 351 -14.23 -37.92 7.32
N LYS A 352 -13.40 -38.96 7.46
CA LYS A 352 -13.85 -40.35 7.51
C LYS A 352 -14.33 -40.76 8.90
N THR A 353 -13.68 -40.21 9.94
CA THR A 353 -13.89 -40.59 11.34
C THR A 353 -14.64 -39.49 12.10
N LYS A 354 -15.97 -39.61 12.19
CA LYS A 354 -16.86 -38.59 12.82
C LYS A 354 -16.72 -38.42 14.34
N THR A 355 -15.65 -38.93 14.97
CA THR A 355 -15.64 -39.18 16.41
C THR A 355 -14.49 -38.53 17.18
N PHE A 356 -13.40 -38.09 16.54
CA PHE A 356 -12.34 -37.34 17.22
C PHE A 356 -11.39 -36.65 16.21
N ASN A 357 -11.28 -35.33 16.27
CA ASN A 357 -10.41 -34.55 15.38
C ASN A 357 -8.95 -34.58 15.84
N THR A 358 -8.25 -35.70 15.60
CA THR A 358 -6.81 -35.83 15.93
C THR A 358 -5.94 -35.31 14.80
N LEU A 359 -5.06 -34.36 15.11
CA LEU A 359 -3.94 -34.02 14.25
C LEU A 359 -2.79 -35.00 14.52
N ILE A 360 -2.33 -35.69 13.48
CA ILE A 360 -1.19 -36.61 13.55
C ILE A 360 0.01 -35.90 12.94
N ILE A 361 1.04 -35.69 13.75
CA ILE A 361 2.21 -34.89 13.38
C ILE A 361 3.50 -35.71 13.43
N SER A 362 4.46 -35.31 12.61
CA SER A 362 5.80 -35.89 12.53
C SER A 362 6.75 -35.10 13.44
N PRO A 363 7.05 -35.56 14.66
CA PRO A 363 7.68 -34.73 15.71
C PRO A 363 9.07 -34.18 15.34
N ALA A 364 9.78 -34.81 14.41
CA ALA A 364 11.09 -34.33 13.94
C ALA A 364 11.03 -33.04 13.11
N TYR A 365 9.86 -32.67 12.59
CA TYR A 365 9.66 -31.53 11.68
C TYR A 365 8.76 -30.46 12.27
N TRP A 366 8.25 -30.67 13.48
CA TRP A 366 7.45 -29.70 14.20
C TRP A 366 8.31 -29.09 15.30
N PRO A 367 8.20 -27.77 15.53
CA PRO A 367 8.88 -27.13 16.65
C PRO A 367 8.38 -27.71 17.97
N GLU A 368 9.16 -27.56 19.04
CA GLU A 368 8.78 -28.06 20.35
C GLU A 368 7.44 -27.45 20.79
N LEU A 369 6.40 -28.28 20.77
CA LEU A 369 5.09 -27.92 21.27
C LEU A 369 5.14 -28.00 22.80
N ASN A 370 4.99 -26.86 23.47
CA ASN A 370 4.91 -26.78 24.93
C ASN A 370 3.72 -27.61 25.45
N SER A 371 3.97 -28.87 25.80
CA SER A 371 2.96 -29.74 26.41
C SER A 371 3.10 -29.70 27.93
N ILE A 372 2.15 -29.04 28.60
CA ILE A 372 2.02 -29.11 30.06
C ILE A 372 1.49 -30.49 30.41
N LYS A 373 2.18 -31.24 31.27
CA LYS A 373 1.68 -32.54 31.74
C LYS A 373 0.66 -32.32 32.84
N TYR A 374 -0.53 -32.90 32.67
CA TYR A 374 -1.57 -32.94 33.69
C TYR A 374 -2.36 -34.24 33.60
N THR A 375 -3.07 -34.58 34.69
CA THR A 375 -3.91 -35.77 34.75
C THR A 375 -5.12 -35.62 33.84
N ASP A 376 -5.21 -36.45 32.78
CA ASP A 376 -6.39 -36.49 31.92
C ASP A 376 -7.64 -36.94 32.70
N LEU A 377 -8.80 -36.42 32.30
CA LEU A 377 -10.10 -36.95 32.72
C LEU A 377 -10.30 -38.38 32.19
N GLU A 378 -11.02 -39.22 32.94
CA GLU A 378 -11.28 -40.61 32.55
C GLU A 378 -11.95 -40.73 31.16
N GLU A 379 -12.89 -39.84 30.84
CA GLU A 379 -13.55 -39.85 29.52
C GLU A 379 -12.55 -39.62 28.37
N ILE A 380 -11.56 -38.75 28.60
CA ILE A 380 -10.50 -38.45 27.64
C ILE A 380 -9.51 -39.59 27.55
N LYS A 381 -9.16 -40.26 28.66
CA LYS A 381 -8.30 -41.44 28.66
C LYS A 381 -8.88 -42.55 27.78
N GLU A 382 -10.17 -42.84 27.91
CA GLU A 382 -10.82 -43.86 27.09
C GLU A 382 -10.85 -43.46 25.61
N LYS A 383 -11.10 -42.19 25.29
CA LYS A 383 -11.03 -41.68 23.91
C LYS A 383 -9.62 -41.78 23.32
N LYS A 384 -8.58 -41.43 24.09
CA LYS A 384 -7.18 -41.59 23.67
C LYS A 384 -6.85 -43.06 23.38
N LYS A 385 -7.29 -44.00 24.22
CA LYS A 385 -7.12 -45.44 24.00
C LYS A 385 -7.82 -45.92 22.72
N GLU A 386 -9.05 -45.46 22.48
CA GLU A 386 -9.81 -45.77 21.27
C GLU A 386 -9.06 -45.33 20.00
N VAL A 387 -8.58 -44.08 19.97
CA VAL A 387 -7.80 -43.53 18.85
C VAL A 387 -6.51 -44.31 18.63
N ILE A 388 -5.76 -44.63 19.69
CA ILE A 388 -4.52 -45.43 19.58
C ILE A 388 -4.82 -46.81 18.99
N ARG A 389 -5.90 -47.46 19.43
CA ARG A 389 -6.30 -48.79 18.95
C ARG A 389 -6.63 -48.75 17.45
N ASN A 390 -7.44 -47.77 17.04
CA ASN A 390 -7.85 -47.59 15.64
C ASN A 390 -6.68 -47.19 14.74
N TYR A 391 -5.74 -46.39 15.24
CA TYR A 391 -4.55 -46.04 14.49
C TYR A 391 -3.63 -47.25 14.33
N LYS A 392 -3.40 -48.01 15.40
CA LYS A 392 -2.54 -49.19 15.40
C LYS A 392 -3.07 -50.32 14.51
N SER A 393 -4.39 -50.46 14.34
CA SER A 393 -4.94 -51.45 13.40
C SER A 393 -4.54 -51.17 11.95
N ASN A 394 -4.39 -49.89 11.59
CA ASN A 394 -3.97 -49.46 10.25
C ASN A 394 -2.44 -49.31 10.14
N HIS A 395 -1.75 -49.04 11.26
CA HIS A 395 -0.32 -48.77 11.33
C HIS A 395 0.36 -49.57 12.46
N PRO A 396 0.48 -50.91 12.34
CA PRO A 396 0.84 -51.78 13.46
C PRO A 396 2.25 -51.58 14.02
N LYS A 397 3.15 -50.96 13.24
CA LYS A 397 4.55 -50.70 13.63
C LYS A 397 4.77 -49.33 14.27
N GLN A 398 3.75 -48.48 14.34
CA GLN A 398 3.88 -47.11 14.85
C GLN A 398 3.34 -46.99 16.27
N ILE A 399 4.02 -46.19 17.10
CA ILE A 399 3.62 -45.86 18.46
C ILE A 399 3.11 -44.42 18.44
N LEU A 400 1.89 -44.21 18.93
CA LEU A 400 1.26 -42.89 18.98
C LEU A 400 1.34 -42.33 20.39
N THR A 401 1.82 -41.09 20.53
CA THR A 401 1.83 -40.33 21.77
C THR A 401 0.91 -39.12 21.64
N PHE A 402 0.21 -38.77 22.71
CA PHE A 402 -0.66 -37.60 22.74
C PHE A 402 0.07 -36.39 23.30
N GLN A 403 -0.01 -35.28 22.58
CA GLN A 403 0.34 -33.96 23.10
C GLN A 403 -0.94 -33.15 23.35
N GLN A 404 -0.89 -32.26 24.34
CA GLN A 404 -2.03 -31.45 24.79
C GLN A 404 -1.98 -30.01 24.20
N ALA A 405 -1.43 -29.84 22.99
CA ALA A 405 -1.25 -28.56 22.30
C ALA A 405 -2.44 -28.16 21.38
N GLY A 406 -3.59 -28.81 21.54
CA GLY A 406 -4.78 -28.57 20.72
C GLY A 406 -5.72 -27.52 21.28
N VAL A 407 -6.92 -27.43 20.69
CA VAL A 407 -8.04 -26.61 21.16
C VAL A 407 -9.28 -27.48 21.30
N VAL A 408 -10.09 -27.20 22.31
CA VAL A 408 -11.33 -27.91 22.61
C VAL A 408 -12.50 -26.93 22.59
N LYS A 409 -13.62 -27.39 22.04
CA LYS A 409 -14.88 -26.66 22.00
C LYS A 409 -15.77 -27.18 23.12
N LEU A 410 -16.15 -26.30 24.06
CA LEU A 410 -16.98 -26.64 25.21
C LEU A 410 -18.33 -25.94 25.12
N ASN A 411 -19.39 -26.71 25.38
CA ASN A 411 -20.71 -26.19 25.69
C ASN A 411 -20.88 -26.24 27.21
N TYR A 412 -20.92 -25.08 27.85
CA TYR A 412 -21.14 -24.97 29.29
C TYR A 412 -22.56 -24.50 29.57
N THR A 413 -23.27 -25.22 30.43
CA THR A 413 -24.62 -24.83 30.88
C THR A 413 -24.55 -24.44 32.35
N ASN A 414 -24.88 -23.20 32.66
CA ASN A 414 -24.84 -22.70 34.05
C ASN A 414 -26.04 -23.21 34.87
N LEU A 415 -26.07 -22.92 36.18
CA LEU A 415 -27.16 -23.33 37.09
C LEU A 415 -28.53 -22.77 36.70
N LYS A 416 -28.57 -21.68 35.91
CA LYS A 416 -29.79 -21.06 35.38
C LYS A 416 -30.24 -21.65 34.04
N GLY A 417 -29.53 -22.64 33.50
CA GLY A 417 -29.84 -23.29 32.23
C GLY A 417 -29.37 -22.53 30.98
N VAL A 418 -28.58 -21.46 31.14
CA VAL A 418 -28.01 -20.70 30.01
C VAL A 418 -26.79 -21.42 29.47
N VAL A 419 -26.78 -21.67 28.16
CA VAL A 419 -25.67 -22.32 27.45
C VAL A 419 -24.72 -21.28 26.89
N THR A 420 -23.43 -21.42 27.18
CA THR A 420 -22.33 -20.62 26.62
C THR A 420 -21.35 -21.53 25.90
N TYR A 421 -20.68 -20.97 24.88
CA TYR A 421 -19.76 -21.70 24.02
C TYR A 421 -18.34 -21.14 24.19
N HIS A 422 -17.39 -22.02 24.49
CA HIS A 422 -16.01 -21.65 24.77
C HIS A 422 -15.05 -22.44 23.89
N VAL A 423 -14.04 -21.75 23.34
CA VAL A 423 -12.95 -22.33 22.55
C VAL A 423 -11.67 -22.14 23.35
N VAL A 424 -11.19 -23.22 23.98
CA VAL A 424 -10.15 -23.15 25.02
C VAL A 424 -9.13 -24.27 24.88
N THR A 425 -8.02 -24.16 25.60
CA THR A 425 -7.04 -25.25 25.68
C THR A 425 -7.62 -26.50 26.38
N PRO A 426 -7.13 -27.71 26.06
CA PRO A 426 -7.50 -28.95 26.76
C PRO A 426 -7.33 -28.86 28.28
N LEU A 427 -6.31 -28.13 28.75
CA LEU A 427 -6.04 -27.94 30.16
C LEU A 427 -7.11 -27.05 30.82
N GLN A 428 -7.44 -25.89 30.21
CA GLN A 428 -8.53 -25.03 30.69
C GLN A 428 -9.86 -25.79 30.74
N ALA A 429 -10.14 -26.60 29.72
CA ALA A 429 -11.33 -27.44 29.69
C ALA A 429 -11.35 -28.46 30.83
N THR A 430 -10.22 -29.11 31.08
CA THR A 430 -10.07 -30.13 32.14
C THR A 430 -10.29 -29.52 33.52
N VAL A 431 -9.75 -28.32 33.78
CA VAL A 431 -9.97 -27.58 35.03
C VAL A 431 -11.46 -27.30 35.23
N LEU A 432 -12.14 -26.73 34.23
CA LEU A 432 -13.56 -26.41 34.33
C LEU A 432 -14.43 -27.66 34.56
N ILE A 433 -14.17 -28.73 33.82
CA ILE A 433 -14.92 -29.99 33.99
C ILE A 433 -14.69 -30.58 35.39
N THR A 434 -13.48 -30.46 35.94
CA THR A 434 -13.17 -30.96 37.28
C THR A 434 -13.93 -30.18 38.35
N ILE A 435 -13.95 -28.85 38.25
CA ILE A 435 -14.69 -27.99 39.19
C ILE A 435 -16.20 -28.27 39.11
N THR A 436 -16.75 -28.42 37.90
CA THR A 436 -18.20 -28.57 37.69
C THR A 436 -18.76 -29.94 38.07
N LYS A 437 -17.91 -30.97 38.14
CA LYS A 437 -18.27 -32.31 38.61
C LYS A 437 -18.41 -32.39 40.14
N GLU A 438 -17.78 -31.50 40.89
CA GLU A 438 -17.88 -31.48 42.35
C GLU A 438 -19.13 -30.70 42.79
N GLU A 439 -20.08 -31.39 43.43
CA GLU A 439 -21.36 -30.79 43.83
C GLU A 439 -21.20 -29.67 44.85
N ASN A 440 -20.25 -29.82 45.78
CA ASN A 440 -20.01 -28.88 46.87
C ASN A 440 -18.89 -27.86 46.57
N GLY A 441 -18.40 -27.82 45.33
CA GLY A 441 -17.18 -27.09 44.98
C GLY A 441 -15.90 -27.84 45.32
N ILE A 442 -14.77 -27.30 44.87
CA ILE A 442 -13.43 -27.88 45.05
C ILE A 442 -12.46 -26.85 45.60
N LEU A 443 -11.60 -27.24 46.55
CA LEU A 443 -10.54 -26.37 47.04
C LEU A 443 -9.44 -26.23 46.00
N LEU A 444 -8.85 -25.03 45.87
CA LEU A 444 -7.79 -24.75 44.90
C LEU A 444 -6.61 -25.74 45.03
N ASN A 445 -6.15 -26.00 46.25
CA ASN A 445 -5.04 -26.93 46.52
C ASN A 445 -5.41 -28.39 46.19
N GLU A 446 -6.68 -28.75 46.33
CA GLU A 446 -7.17 -30.07 45.95
C GLU A 446 -7.21 -30.24 44.43
N LEU A 447 -7.63 -29.18 43.70
CA LEU A 447 -7.60 -29.13 42.25
C LEU A 447 -6.17 -29.28 41.71
N GLU A 448 -5.20 -28.58 42.31
CA GLU A 448 -3.77 -28.71 41.99
C GLU A 448 -3.28 -30.14 42.13
N HIS A 449 -3.56 -30.76 43.28
CA HIS A 449 -3.18 -32.15 43.55
C HIS A 449 -3.85 -33.14 42.59
N LYS A 450 -5.16 -32.96 42.33
CA LYS A 450 -5.96 -33.85 41.47
C LYS A 450 -5.49 -33.83 40.01
N LEU A 451 -5.09 -32.66 39.51
CA LEU A 451 -4.63 -32.47 38.14
C LEU A 451 -3.10 -32.57 37.98
N GLY A 452 -2.35 -32.60 39.09
CA GLY A 452 -0.89 -32.62 39.07
C GLY A 452 -0.29 -31.33 38.53
N LEU A 453 -0.94 -30.19 38.79
CA LEU A 453 -0.53 -28.87 38.32
C LEU A 453 0.24 -28.12 39.40
N ASN A 454 1.09 -27.17 38.98
CA ASN A 454 1.69 -26.24 39.93
C ASN A 454 0.73 -25.08 40.25
N GLU A 455 1.00 -24.39 41.35
CA GLU A 455 0.17 -23.30 41.88
C GLU A 455 0.01 -22.14 40.87
N THR A 456 1.09 -21.74 40.21
CA THR A 456 1.09 -20.61 39.26
C THR A 456 0.21 -20.89 38.04
N MET A 457 0.30 -22.09 37.46
CA MET A 457 -0.51 -22.50 36.32
C MET A 457 -1.99 -22.60 36.69
N THR A 458 -2.28 -23.22 37.84
CA THR A 458 -3.66 -23.38 38.31
C THR A 458 -4.30 -22.03 38.57
N SER A 459 -3.58 -21.12 39.23
CA SER A 459 -4.04 -19.75 39.48
C SER A 459 -4.37 -19.01 38.19
N ASN A 460 -3.48 -19.03 37.19
CA ASN A 460 -3.72 -18.38 35.90
C ASN A 460 -4.98 -18.90 35.19
N ILE A 461 -5.21 -20.21 35.23
CA ILE A 461 -6.37 -20.84 34.57
C ILE A 461 -7.66 -20.59 35.33
N VAL A 462 -7.63 -20.64 36.67
CA VAL A 462 -8.78 -20.31 37.52
C VAL A 462 -9.16 -18.85 37.34
N MET A 463 -8.19 -17.93 37.30
CA MET A 463 -8.42 -16.51 37.03
C MET A 463 -9.12 -16.30 35.69
N TYR A 464 -8.69 -16.99 34.62
CA TYR A 464 -9.39 -16.95 33.34
C TYR A 464 -10.88 -17.33 33.48
N TRP A 465 -11.20 -18.41 34.18
CA TRP A 465 -12.60 -18.84 34.34
C TRP A 465 -13.43 -17.95 35.28
N LEU A 466 -12.81 -17.33 36.28
CA LEU A 466 -13.44 -16.30 37.12
C LEU A 466 -13.78 -15.06 36.30
N GLU A 467 -12.87 -14.59 35.45
CA GLU A 467 -13.09 -13.45 34.55
C GLU A 467 -14.22 -13.73 33.54
N GLN A 468 -14.31 -14.97 33.04
CA GLN A 468 -15.41 -15.40 32.18
C GLN A 468 -16.74 -15.60 32.93
N ARG A 469 -16.76 -15.49 34.26
CA ARG A 469 -17.94 -15.70 35.11
C ARG A 469 -18.61 -17.06 34.88
N VAL A 470 -17.76 -18.08 34.75
CA VAL A 470 -18.19 -19.49 34.61
C VAL A 470 -18.05 -20.24 35.94
N ILE A 471 -17.14 -19.75 36.79
CA ILE A 471 -16.95 -20.22 38.16
C ILE A 471 -16.94 -19.02 39.12
N SER A 472 -17.20 -19.28 40.39
CA SER A 472 -17.08 -18.31 41.49
C SER A 472 -16.12 -18.83 42.56
N ALA A 473 -15.47 -17.92 43.29
CA ALA A 473 -14.57 -18.25 44.38
C ALA A 473 -15.08 -17.70 45.71
N SER A 474 -14.85 -18.44 46.80
CA SER A 474 -15.15 -18.01 48.17
C SER A 474 -14.07 -18.47 49.14
N ASP A 475 -13.87 -17.74 50.23
CA ASP A 475 -12.95 -18.15 51.29
C ASP A 475 -13.57 -19.28 52.12
N TYR A 476 -12.82 -20.37 52.28
CA TYR A 476 -13.20 -21.51 53.12
C TYR A 476 -12.01 -22.00 53.94
N MET A 477 -12.07 -21.79 55.26
CA MET A 477 -11.08 -22.28 56.23
C MET A 477 -9.62 -21.94 55.86
N GLY A 478 -9.38 -20.73 55.33
CA GLY A 478 -8.04 -20.28 54.92
C GLY A 478 -7.58 -20.78 53.55
N SER A 479 -8.48 -21.36 52.75
CA SER A 479 -8.25 -21.75 51.36
C SER A 479 -9.35 -21.18 50.45
N ILE A 480 -9.14 -21.23 49.13
CA ILE A 480 -10.09 -20.77 48.13
C ILE A 480 -10.94 -21.95 47.68
N LEU A 481 -12.26 -21.85 47.90
CA LEU A 481 -13.26 -22.81 47.45
C LEU A 481 -13.90 -22.32 46.14
N LEU A 482 -13.83 -23.15 45.10
CA LEU A 482 -14.31 -22.87 43.76
C LEU A 482 -15.66 -23.55 43.51
N HIS A 483 -16.63 -22.81 42.95
CA HIS A 483 -17.97 -23.30 42.63
C HIS A 483 -18.34 -23.02 41.18
N LYS A 484 -19.24 -23.84 40.63
CA LYS A 484 -19.91 -23.56 39.34
C LYS A 484 -21.00 -22.49 39.52
N GLU A 485 -21.15 -21.61 38.53
CA GLU A 485 -22.23 -20.60 38.48
C GLU A 485 -23.50 -21.06 37.73
#